data_AF-A0A6G7LT74-F1
#
_entry.id   AF-A0A6G7LT74-F1
#
_cell.length_a   1.000
_cell.length_b   1.000
_cell.length_c   1.000
_cell.angle_alpha   90.00
_cell.angle_beta   90.00
_cell.angle_gamma   90.00
#
_symmetry.space_group_name_H-M   'P 1'
#
loop_
_entity.id
_entity.type
_entity.pdbx_description
1 polymer ?
#
loop_
_entity_poly.entity_id
_entity_poly.type
_entity_poly.pdbx_seq_one_letter_code
_entity_poly.pdbx_strand_id
1 'polypeptide(L)'
;MLKKLGLCFMLLSTSVFAQEKMVIGQTEIMTVAEAGLSFEARIDTGAANTSMHAVDLKVIGGSAKKMQDNVGKMLSFTTENERGEKKQLKAKIVKTSTVSNSQGRETRYMVELNVAFGKHKRKVKVNLRDRSHMDYKLLIGRNWLADDFLVDVAEKRIIGPVAAISVRESGLIFQTRIDTGAVENSLHATDLKVENGDEDMENNIGKQLSFTTENEKGEKQRLHAMITNTSLIRNAQGSEIRYMVELNIGEPGREYPVKVNLKDRSKMTHKLLIGRNWLQGHYLVDVSLKEND
;
A
#
# COMPACT_ATOMS: atom_id res chain seq x y z
N MET A 1 -69.54 -1.51 2.94
CA MET A 1 -68.41 -1.97 2.11
C MET A 1 -67.27 -0.98 2.27
N LEU A 2 -66.18 -1.33 2.96
CA LEU A 2 -64.96 -0.51 3.03
C LEU A 2 -63.76 -1.47 2.84
N LYS A 3 -63.10 -1.42 1.68
CA LYS A 3 -61.87 -2.17 1.40
C LYS A 3 -60.68 -1.26 1.73
N LYS A 4 -59.90 -1.62 2.76
CA LYS A 4 -58.58 -1.01 3.01
C LYS A 4 -57.58 -1.63 2.03
N LEU A 5 -56.98 -0.80 1.19
CA LEU A 5 -55.86 -1.17 0.32
C LEU A 5 -54.56 -0.80 1.06
N GLY A 6 -53.82 -1.80 1.52
CA GLY A 6 -52.51 -1.60 2.16
C GLY A 6 -51.42 -1.49 1.10
N LEU A 7 -50.74 -0.33 1.05
CA LEU A 7 -49.60 -0.10 0.18
C LEU A 7 -48.35 -0.65 0.87
N CYS A 8 -47.80 -1.74 0.35
CA CYS A 8 -46.55 -2.33 0.83
C CYS A 8 -45.37 -1.57 0.21
N PHE A 9 -44.62 -0.84 1.04
CA PHE A 9 -43.41 -0.13 0.63
C PHE A 9 -42.24 -1.11 0.63
N MET A 10 -41.85 -1.63 -0.54
CA MET A 10 -40.60 -2.39 -0.67
C MET A 10 -39.42 -1.43 -0.55
N LEU A 11 -38.69 -1.51 0.57
CA LEU A 11 -37.38 -0.91 0.71
C LEU A 11 -36.38 -1.72 -0.11
N LEU A 12 -36.03 -1.22 -1.31
CA LEU A 12 -34.85 -1.72 -2.03
C LEU A 12 -33.60 -1.28 -1.27
N SER A 13 -32.99 -2.21 -0.53
CA SER A 13 -31.64 -2.06 -0.01
C SER A 13 -30.65 -2.11 -1.17
N THR A 14 -30.17 -0.97 -1.65
CA THR A 14 -29.04 -0.92 -2.58
C THR A 14 -27.77 -1.25 -1.83
N SER A 15 -27.08 -2.31 -2.24
CA SER A 15 -25.73 -2.61 -1.76
C SER A 15 -24.80 -1.45 -2.12
N VAL A 16 -24.28 -0.75 -1.12
CA VAL A 16 -23.18 0.19 -1.30
C VAL A 16 -21.91 -0.63 -1.47
N PHE A 17 -21.40 -0.73 -2.68
CA PHE A 17 -20.06 -1.26 -2.90
C PHE A 17 -19.05 -0.19 -2.44
N ALA A 18 -18.20 -0.54 -1.49
CA ALA A 18 -17.05 0.28 -1.16
C ALA A 18 -16.13 0.33 -2.40
N GLN A 19 -15.88 1.52 -2.93
CA GLN A 19 -14.93 1.70 -4.02
C GLN A 19 -13.54 1.37 -3.48
N GLU A 20 -12.94 0.29 -3.99
CA GLU A 20 -11.59 -0.10 -3.63
C GLU A 20 -10.62 0.99 -4.06
N LYS A 21 -9.86 1.51 -3.09
CA LYS A 21 -8.79 2.47 -3.36
C LYS A 21 -7.51 1.70 -3.64
N MET A 22 -6.84 2.04 -4.73
CA MET A 22 -5.52 1.48 -5.03
C MET A 22 -4.45 2.17 -4.20
N VAL A 23 -3.42 1.42 -3.85
CA VAL A 23 -2.23 1.99 -3.22
C VAL A 23 -1.29 2.48 -4.33
N ILE A 24 -0.72 3.67 -4.13
CA ILE A 24 0.28 4.26 -5.01
C ILE A 24 1.49 4.72 -4.18
N GLY A 25 2.70 4.50 -4.66
CA GLY A 25 3.91 4.95 -4.00
C GLY A 25 4.05 6.47 -3.97
N GLN A 26 5.08 6.96 -3.29
CA GLN A 26 5.44 8.39 -3.30
C GLN A 26 6.03 8.87 -4.64
N THR A 27 6.52 7.94 -5.45
CA THR A 27 7.07 8.17 -6.80
C THR A 27 6.66 7.00 -7.68
N GLU A 28 6.16 7.29 -8.88
CA GLU A 28 5.67 6.26 -9.81
C GLU A 28 5.90 6.63 -11.27
N ILE A 29 5.93 5.62 -12.14
CA ILE A 29 5.97 5.84 -13.59
C ILE A 29 4.57 6.17 -14.11
N MET A 30 4.43 7.41 -14.62
CA MET A 30 3.18 7.93 -15.15
C MET A 30 3.33 8.24 -16.64
N THR A 31 2.30 7.95 -17.43
CA THR A 31 2.31 8.22 -18.87
C THR A 31 1.42 9.41 -19.23
N VAL A 32 1.94 10.34 -20.02
CA VAL A 32 1.15 11.44 -20.62
C VAL A 32 0.84 11.05 -22.05
N ALA A 33 -0.42 10.68 -22.30
CA ALA A 33 -0.80 10.03 -23.55
C ALA A 33 -0.59 10.93 -24.79
N GLU A 34 -0.86 12.23 -24.67
CA GLU A 34 -0.63 13.20 -25.75
C GLU A 34 0.86 13.34 -26.10
N ALA A 35 1.74 13.16 -25.12
CA ALA A 35 3.19 13.18 -25.32
C ALA A 35 3.70 11.86 -25.92
N GLY A 36 3.04 10.75 -25.60
CA GLY A 36 3.59 9.41 -25.82
C GLY A 36 4.84 9.16 -24.96
N LEU A 37 4.96 9.87 -23.83
CA LEU A 37 6.12 9.81 -22.94
C LEU A 37 5.70 9.30 -21.56
N SER A 38 6.59 8.51 -20.96
CA SER A 38 6.53 8.12 -19.55
C SER A 38 7.46 9.00 -18.74
N PHE A 39 7.03 9.35 -17.53
CA PHE A 39 7.72 10.23 -16.59
C PHE A 39 7.86 9.52 -15.27
N GLU A 40 9.01 9.69 -14.63
CA GLU A 40 9.12 9.42 -13.19
C GLU A 40 8.43 10.57 -12.46
N ALA A 41 7.25 10.31 -11.88
CA ALA A 41 6.39 11.33 -11.35
C ALA A 41 6.36 11.30 -9.82
N ARG A 42 6.47 12.49 -9.21
CA ARG A 42 6.25 12.65 -7.77
C ARG A 42 4.76 12.66 -7.47
N ILE A 43 4.33 11.82 -6.52
CA ILE A 43 2.98 11.85 -5.98
C ILE A 43 2.92 12.85 -4.83
N ASP A 44 2.13 13.91 -4.97
CA ASP A 44 2.09 15.04 -4.05
C ASP A 44 0.66 15.29 -3.56
N THR A 45 0.36 14.74 -2.38
CA THR A 45 -0.93 14.95 -1.70
C THR A 45 -1.13 16.38 -1.22
N GLY A 46 -0.06 17.18 -1.11
CA GLY A 46 -0.11 18.61 -0.78
C GLY A 46 -0.55 19.47 -1.97
N ALA A 47 -0.25 19.04 -3.20
CA ALA A 47 -0.64 19.76 -4.41
C ALA A 47 -2.10 19.54 -4.80
N ALA A 48 -2.84 20.63 -5.02
CA ALA A 48 -4.23 20.54 -5.51
C ALA A 48 -4.30 20.09 -6.99
N ASN A 49 -3.31 20.47 -7.81
CA ASN A 49 -3.30 20.22 -9.26
C ASN A 49 -1.99 19.58 -9.70
N THR A 50 -2.09 18.61 -10.60
CA THR A 50 -0.97 18.06 -11.38
C THR A 50 -0.21 19.17 -12.12
N SER A 51 1.11 19.04 -12.20
CA SER A 51 2.01 19.98 -12.88
C SER A 51 3.03 19.22 -13.73
N MET A 52 3.33 19.73 -14.92
CA MET A 52 4.24 19.08 -15.87
C MET A 52 5.27 20.07 -16.42
N HIS A 53 6.46 19.56 -16.69
CA HIS A 53 7.53 20.26 -17.37
C HIS A 53 7.06 20.74 -18.75
N ALA A 54 7.21 22.02 -19.02
CA ALA A 54 6.95 22.61 -20.32
C ALA A 54 7.81 23.86 -20.55
N VAL A 55 8.40 23.94 -21.73
CA VAL A 55 9.19 25.08 -22.24
C VAL A 55 8.67 25.48 -23.62
N ASP A 56 9.21 26.57 -24.17
CA ASP A 56 8.83 27.11 -25.48
C ASP A 56 7.32 27.41 -25.63
N LEU A 57 6.70 27.90 -24.56
CA LEU A 57 5.26 28.20 -24.53
C LEU A 57 4.91 29.31 -25.54
N LYS A 58 4.11 28.98 -26.55
CA LYS A 58 3.67 29.90 -27.60
C LYS A 58 2.16 29.84 -27.79
N VAL A 59 1.46 30.93 -27.48
CA VAL A 59 0.03 31.09 -27.76
C VAL A 59 -0.17 31.28 -29.27
N ILE A 60 -0.91 30.37 -29.90
CA ILE A 60 -1.20 30.41 -31.34
C ILE A 60 -2.17 31.56 -31.60
N GLY A 61 -1.87 32.39 -32.61
CA GLY A 61 -2.64 33.60 -32.91
C GLY A 61 -2.28 34.81 -32.05
N GLY A 62 -1.21 34.72 -31.24
CA GLY A 62 -0.69 35.84 -30.45
C GLY A 62 -1.15 35.85 -28.99
N SER A 63 -0.23 36.23 -28.11
CA SER A 63 -0.49 36.35 -26.67
C SER A 63 -1.10 37.70 -26.33
N ALA A 64 -2.16 37.69 -25.52
CA ALA A 64 -2.65 38.86 -24.83
C ALA A 64 -1.69 39.30 -23.72
N LYS A 65 -1.85 40.55 -23.25
CA LYS A 65 -1.04 41.14 -22.17
C LYS A 65 -1.27 40.46 -20.82
N LYS A 66 -2.52 40.07 -20.51
CA LYS A 66 -2.83 39.26 -19.33
C LYS A 66 -2.98 37.80 -19.75
N MET A 67 -2.38 36.88 -19.01
CA MET A 67 -2.44 35.45 -19.34
C MET A 67 -3.88 34.91 -19.31
N GLN A 68 -4.73 35.43 -18.43
CA GLN A 68 -6.14 35.05 -18.29
C GLN A 68 -6.91 35.25 -19.60
N ASP A 69 -6.57 36.30 -20.36
CA ASP A 69 -7.24 36.65 -21.62
C ASP A 69 -6.84 35.70 -22.77
N ASN A 70 -5.86 34.81 -22.54
CA ASN A 70 -5.49 33.74 -23.47
C ASN A 70 -6.26 32.44 -23.22
N VAL A 71 -7.08 32.35 -22.17
CA VAL A 71 -7.95 31.19 -21.94
C VAL A 71 -8.85 30.97 -23.15
N GLY A 72 -8.91 29.71 -23.62
CA GLY A 72 -9.62 29.33 -24.83
C GLY A 72 -8.75 29.28 -26.09
N LYS A 73 -7.58 29.93 -26.10
CA LYS A 73 -6.63 29.84 -27.23
C LYS A 73 -5.84 28.53 -27.20
N MET A 74 -5.28 28.17 -28.35
CA MET A 74 -4.35 27.05 -28.45
C MET A 74 -2.94 27.48 -28.00
N LEU A 75 -2.28 26.64 -27.23
CA LEU A 75 -0.91 26.80 -26.76
C LEU A 75 -0.04 25.69 -27.35
N SER A 76 1.07 26.07 -27.98
CA SER A 76 2.16 25.15 -28.33
C SER A 76 3.21 25.17 -27.22
N PHE A 77 3.76 24.01 -26.85
CA PHE A 77 4.83 23.89 -25.86
C PHE A 77 5.62 22.60 -26.06
N THR A 78 6.87 22.57 -25.59
CA THR A 78 7.73 21.39 -25.61
C THR A 78 7.81 20.81 -24.20
N THR A 79 7.68 19.48 -24.07
CA THR A 79 7.93 18.76 -22.82
C THR A 79 9.08 17.77 -23.02
N GLU A 80 9.68 17.35 -21.92
CA GLU A 80 10.86 16.50 -21.82
C GLU A 80 10.72 15.65 -20.55
N ASN A 81 10.97 14.35 -20.64
CA ASN A 81 11.01 13.47 -19.47
C ASN A 81 12.44 13.33 -18.91
N GLU A 82 12.58 12.56 -17.84
CA GLU A 82 13.85 12.33 -17.14
C GLU A 82 14.91 11.63 -18.03
N ARG A 83 14.48 10.95 -19.11
CA ARG A 83 15.36 10.31 -20.09
C ARG A 83 15.81 11.25 -21.23
N GLY A 84 15.39 12.51 -21.21
CA GLY A 84 15.69 13.48 -22.26
C GLY A 84 14.83 13.33 -23.53
N GLU A 85 13.78 12.52 -23.50
CA GLU A 85 12.88 12.34 -24.63
C GLU A 85 11.96 13.56 -24.74
N LYS A 86 12.00 14.24 -25.89
CA LYS A 86 11.28 15.50 -26.12
C LYS A 86 10.06 15.33 -27.00
N LYS A 87 8.99 16.05 -26.68
CA LYS A 87 7.79 16.15 -27.52
C LYS A 87 7.23 17.56 -27.55
N GLN A 88 6.98 18.07 -28.75
CA GLN A 88 6.18 19.28 -28.92
C GLN A 88 4.68 18.93 -28.96
N LEU A 89 3.90 19.65 -28.17
CA LEU A 89 2.46 19.47 -27.99
C LEU A 89 1.70 20.75 -28.32
N LYS A 90 0.44 20.58 -28.67
CA LYS A 90 -0.54 21.66 -28.81
C LYS A 90 -1.78 21.32 -28.01
N ALA A 91 -2.17 22.18 -27.09
CA ALA A 91 -3.37 21.99 -26.27
C ALA A 91 -4.08 23.32 -26.00
N LYS A 92 -5.39 23.26 -25.77
CA LYS A 92 -6.20 24.45 -25.45
C LYS A 92 -5.92 24.89 -24.02
N ILE A 93 -5.71 26.20 -23.83
CA ILE A 93 -5.60 26.80 -22.50
C ILE A 93 -7.00 26.76 -21.86
N VAL A 94 -7.15 26.00 -20.78
CA VAL A 94 -8.45 25.85 -20.11
C VAL A 94 -8.59 26.76 -18.88
N LYS A 95 -7.46 27.15 -18.28
CA LYS A 95 -7.41 28.00 -17.09
C LYS A 95 -6.01 28.60 -16.94
N THR A 96 -5.87 29.61 -16.11
CA THR A 96 -4.58 30.01 -15.52
C THR A 96 -4.62 29.77 -14.01
N SER A 97 -3.52 29.29 -13.44
CA SER A 97 -3.38 29.16 -11.99
C SER A 97 -2.25 30.04 -11.51
N THR A 98 -2.49 30.81 -10.45
CA THR A 98 -1.40 31.50 -9.75
C THR A 98 -0.95 30.65 -8.58
N VAL A 99 0.30 30.21 -8.62
CA VAL A 99 0.94 29.41 -7.58
C VAL A 99 1.84 30.34 -6.77
N SER A 100 1.63 30.37 -5.46
CA SER A 100 2.48 31.10 -4.52
C SER A 100 3.24 30.09 -3.66
N ASN A 101 4.57 30.21 -3.61
CA ASN A 101 5.42 29.43 -2.72
C ASN A 101 6.53 30.32 -2.13
N SER A 102 7.47 29.72 -1.40
CA SER A 102 8.61 30.43 -0.80
C SER A 102 9.52 31.15 -1.83
N GLN A 103 9.40 30.82 -3.11
CA GLN A 103 10.18 31.42 -4.20
C GLN A 103 9.41 32.54 -4.93
N GLY A 104 8.21 32.87 -4.49
CA GLY A 104 7.40 33.96 -5.04
C GLY A 104 6.08 33.49 -5.65
N ARG A 105 5.52 34.35 -6.51
CA ARG A 105 4.19 34.18 -7.11
C ARG A 105 4.33 34.05 -8.63
N GLU A 106 3.88 32.92 -9.17
CA GLU A 106 3.98 32.60 -10.58
C GLU A 106 2.61 32.26 -11.16
N THR A 107 2.24 32.84 -12.30
CA THR A 107 1.01 32.46 -13.01
C THR A 107 1.34 31.51 -14.16
N ARG A 108 0.63 30.39 -14.23
CA ARG A 108 0.88 29.29 -15.17
C ARG A 108 -0.36 29.03 -16.01
N TYR A 109 -0.16 28.66 -17.28
CA TYR A 109 -1.23 28.10 -18.09
C TYR A 109 -1.58 26.69 -17.63
N MET A 110 -2.87 26.37 -17.67
CA MET A 110 -3.38 25.02 -17.50
C MET A 110 -3.94 24.52 -18.82
N VAL A 111 -3.61 23.28 -19.14
CA VAL A 111 -4.17 22.51 -20.26
C VAL A 111 -4.77 21.22 -19.71
N GLU A 112 -5.63 20.55 -20.48
CA GLU A 112 -6.09 19.20 -20.10
C GLU A 112 -5.26 18.14 -20.82
N LEU A 113 -4.73 17.19 -20.06
CA LEU A 113 -3.95 16.08 -20.58
C LEU A 113 -4.46 14.77 -19.99
N ASN A 114 -4.30 13.68 -20.74
CA ASN A 114 -4.58 12.34 -20.28
C ASN A 114 -3.34 11.77 -19.60
N VAL A 115 -3.41 11.65 -18.28
CA VAL A 115 -2.34 11.10 -17.45
C VAL A 115 -2.75 9.71 -16.96
N ALA A 116 -1.86 8.73 -17.09
CA ALA A 116 -2.14 7.33 -16.79
C ALA A 116 -1.12 6.68 -15.85
N PHE A 117 -1.63 5.81 -14.98
CA PHE A 117 -0.88 4.88 -14.13
C PHE A 117 -1.38 3.46 -14.40
N GLY A 118 -0.55 2.61 -15.00
CA GLY A 118 -0.99 1.29 -15.46
C GLY A 118 -2.25 1.38 -16.35
N LYS A 119 -3.35 0.76 -15.92
CA LYS A 119 -4.65 0.78 -16.63
C LYS A 119 -5.52 2.00 -16.29
N HIS A 120 -5.14 2.81 -15.30
CA HIS A 120 -5.93 3.92 -14.79
C HIS A 120 -5.56 5.20 -15.52
N LYS A 121 -6.45 5.68 -16.38
CA LYS A 121 -6.26 6.88 -17.20
C LYS A 121 -7.27 7.94 -16.80
N ARG A 122 -6.79 9.15 -16.50
CA ARG A 122 -7.64 10.30 -16.17
C ARG A 122 -7.24 11.52 -16.98
N LYS A 123 -8.24 12.21 -17.53
CA LYS A 123 -8.06 13.51 -18.16
C LYS A 123 -8.14 14.59 -17.09
N VAL A 124 -7.03 15.26 -16.81
CA VAL A 124 -6.91 16.22 -15.71
C VAL A 124 -6.34 17.55 -16.18
N LYS A 125 -6.61 18.62 -15.42
CA LYS A 125 -5.98 19.92 -15.63
C LYS A 125 -4.55 19.87 -15.12
N VAL A 126 -3.60 20.21 -15.99
CA VAL A 126 -2.16 20.18 -15.73
C VAL A 126 -1.60 21.58 -15.84
N ASN A 127 -0.96 22.07 -14.77
CA ASN A 127 -0.17 23.29 -14.81
C ASN A 127 1.11 23.07 -15.62
N LEU A 128 1.38 23.96 -16.56
CA LEU A 128 2.62 23.96 -17.33
C LEU A 128 3.65 24.89 -16.68
N ARG A 129 4.85 24.38 -16.41
CA ARG A 129 5.96 25.13 -15.81
C ARG A 129 7.29 24.65 -16.36
N ASP A 130 8.26 25.54 -16.47
CA ASP A 130 9.65 25.12 -16.54
C ASP A 130 10.05 24.41 -15.23
N ARG A 131 10.50 23.17 -15.39
CA ARG A 131 10.98 22.26 -14.34
C ARG A 131 12.35 21.69 -14.69
N SER A 132 13.12 22.37 -15.56
CA SER A 132 14.43 21.91 -16.03
C SER A 132 15.39 21.62 -14.89
N HIS A 133 15.33 22.42 -13.82
CA HIS A 133 16.18 22.29 -12.62
C HIS A 133 15.53 21.50 -11.47
N MET A 134 14.42 20.81 -11.71
CA MET A 134 13.76 19.95 -10.71
C MET A 134 14.00 18.48 -11.04
N ASP A 135 14.07 17.66 -9.99
CA ASP A 135 14.26 16.22 -10.10
C ASP A 135 13.14 15.56 -10.90
N TYR A 136 11.88 15.88 -10.57
CA TYR A 136 10.71 15.31 -11.23
C TYR A 136 10.14 16.26 -12.28
N LYS A 137 10.02 15.82 -13.54
CA LYS A 137 9.41 16.59 -14.63
C LYS A 137 7.88 16.53 -14.58
N LEU A 138 7.30 15.53 -13.92
CA LEU A 138 5.87 15.41 -13.67
C LEU A 138 5.57 15.33 -12.16
N LEU A 139 4.54 16.04 -11.72
CA LEU A 139 4.03 16.02 -10.34
C LEU A 139 2.53 15.75 -10.39
N ILE A 140 2.08 14.71 -9.70
CA ILE A 140 0.68 14.27 -9.65
C ILE A 140 0.02 14.83 -8.40
N GLY A 141 -1.00 15.68 -8.59
CA GLY A 141 -1.75 16.30 -7.49
C GLY A 141 -3.07 15.60 -7.18
N ARG A 142 -3.78 16.12 -6.17
CA ARG A 142 -5.08 15.58 -5.71
C ARG A 142 -6.15 15.54 -6.80
N ASN A 143 -6.12 16.43 -7.79
CA ASN A 143 -7.06 16.38 -8.91
C ASN A 143 -6.94 15.12 -9.79
N TRP A 144 -5.84 14.37 -9.70
CA TRP A 144 -5.68 13.06 -10.31
C TRP A 144 -5.81 11.91 -9.30
N LEU A 145 -5.38 12.11 -8.05
CA LEU A 145 -5.35 11.07 -6.99
C LEU A 145 -6.69 10.84 -6.29
N ALA A 146 -7.51 11.88 -6.15
CA ALA A 146 -8.71 11.83 -5.31
C ALA A 146 -9.64 10.68 -5.71
N ASP A 147 -10.37 10.19 -4.71
CA ASP A 147 -11.36 9.10 -4.76
C ASP A 147 -10.78 7.69 -4.98
N ASP A 148 -9.77 7.54 -5.82
CA ASP A 148 -9.30 6.21 -6.29
C ASP A 148 -8.00 5.74 -5.63
N PHE A 149 -7.20 6.63 -5.03
CA PHE A 149 -5.85 6.28 -4.57
C PHE A 149 -5.59 6.58 -3.08
N LEU A 150 -4.84 5.69 -2.44
CA LEU A 150 -4.18 5.87 -1.15
C LEU A 150 -2.67 5.96 -1.39
N VAL A 151 -2.02 7.00 -0.90
CA VAL A 151 -0.57 7.18 -1.09
C VAL A 151 0.18 6.52 0.06
N ASP A 152 1.00 5.50 -0.26
CA ASP A 152 1.92 4.89 0.69
C ASP A 152 3.34 5.44 0.49
N VAL A 153 3.80 6.21 1.47
CA VAL A 153 5.13 6.82 1.47
C VAL A 153 6.19 5.88 2.05
N ALA A 154 5.77 4.84 2.77
CA ALA A 154 6.67 3.86 3.36
C ALA A 154 7.05 2.75 2.37
N GLU A 155 6.44 2.74 1.17
CA GLU A 155 6.65 1.72 0.13
C GLU A 155 6.55 0.30 0.70
N LYS A 156 5.56 0.09 1.58
CA LYS A 156 5.39 -1.20 2.25
C LYS A 156 5.10 -2.25 1.19
N ARG A 157 5.68 -3.43 1.41
CA ARG A 157 5.43 -4.56 0.53
C ARG A 157 3.99 -4.99 0.66
N ILE A 158 3.38 -5.35 -0.46
CA ILE A 158 2.05 -5.94 -0.46
C ILE A 158 2.21 -7.45 -0.20
N ILE A 159 1.44 -7.99 0.72
CA ILE A 159 1.37 -9.42 1.02
C ILE A 159 -0.07 -9.91 0.88
N GLY A 160 -0.23 -11.11 0.33
CA GLY A 160 -1.54 -11.75 0.20
C GLY A 160 -2.08 -12.27 1.55
N PRO A 161 -3.31 -12.82 1.57
CA PRO A 161 -3.88 -13.46 2.75
C PRO A 161 -3.13 -14.73 3.17
N VAL A 162 -2.32 -15.29 2.26
CA VAL A 162 -1.38 -16.39 2.51
C VAL A 162 -0.06 -16.06 1.83
N ALA A 163 1.07 -16.38 2.48
CA ALA A 163 2.41 -16.13 1.95
C ALA A 163 3.43 -17.18 2.42
N ALA A 164 4.48 -17.39 1.63
CA ALA A 164 5.62 -18.21 2.03
C ALA A 164 6.50 -17.42 3.00
N ILE A 165 6.58 -17.85 4.25
CA ILE A 165 7.33 -17.18 5.32
C ILE A 165 8.39 -18.13 5.89
N SER A 166 9.61 -17.63 5.98
CA SER A 166 10.78 -18.27 6.58
C SER A 166 10.77 -18.07 8.09
N VAL A 167 11.08 -19.14 8.84
CA VAL A 167 11.49 -19.06 10.25
C VAL A 167 12.96 -19.43 10.29
N ARG A 168 13.84 -18.42 10.33
CA ARG A 168 15.28 -18.54 10.07
C ARG A 168 15.94 -19.59 10.96
N GLU A 169 15.61 -19.60 12.25
CA GLU A 169 16.19 -20.53 13.24
C GLU A 169 15.90 -22.00 12.90
N SER A 170 14.80 -22.25 12.20
CA SER A 170 14.43 -23.61 11.76
C SER A 170 14.96 -23.99 10.38
N GLY A 171 15.29 -22.99 9.55
CA GLY A 171 15.54 -23.20 8.12
C GLY A 171 14.30 -23.60 7.31
N LEU A 172 13.11 -23.63 7.93
CA LEU A 172 11.87 -24.04 7.28
C LEU A 172 11.11 -22.84 6.69
N ILE A 173 10.41 -23.11 5.59
CA ILE A 173 9.45 -22.20 4.98
C ILE A 173 8.04 -22.74 5.24
N PHE A 174 7.15 -21.84 5.63
CA PHE A 174 5.76 -22.10 5.99
C PHE A 174 4.80 -21.44 5.01
N GLN A 175 3.77 -22.16 4.59
CA GLN A 175 2.61 -21.55 3.94
C GLN A 175 1.75 -20.88 5.00
N THR A 176 1.96 -19.58 5.15
CA THR A 176 1.57 -18.84 6.35
C THR A 176 0.31 -18.03 6.11
N ARG A 177 -0.65 -18.17 7.03
CA ARG A 177 -1.84 -17.33 7.01
C ARG A 177 -1.51 -15.94 7.55
N ILE A 178 -1.84 -14.92 6.77
CA ILE A 178 -1.82 -13.52 7.19
C ILE A 178 -3.18 -13.18 7.77
N ASP A 179 -3.26 -13.05 9.10
CA ASP A 179 -4.52 -12.87 9.82
C ASP A 179 -4.59 -11.47 10.46
N THR A 180 -5.19 -10.53 9.73
CA THR A 180 -5.43 -9.17 10.24
C THR A 180 -6.42 -9.14 11.41
N GLY A 181 -7.17 -10.22 11.67
CA GLY A 181 -8.02 -10.38 12.84
C GLY A 181 -7.25 -10.75 14.11
N ALA A 182 -6.10 -11.43 13.97
CA ALA A 182 -5.24 -11.80 15.08
C ALA A 182 -4.30 -10.64 15.49
N VAL A 183 -4.15 -10.43 16.80
CA VAL A 183 -3.13 -9.48 17.32
C VAL A 183 -1.73 -10.10 17.18
N GLU A 184 -1.59 -11.36 17.56
CA GLU A 184 -0.30 -12.02 17.76
C GLU A 184 0.00 -13.07 16.71
N ASN A 185 1.29 -13.26 16.45
CA ASN A 185 1.82 -14.37 15.67
C ASN A 185 1.70 -15.68 16.45
N SER A 186 1.45 -16.79 15.75
CA SER A 186 1.37 -18.12 16.35
C SER A 186 2.10 -19.15 15.49
N LEU A 187 3.07 -19.85 16.08
CA LEU A 187 3.85 -20.89 15.43
C LEU A 187 3.45 -22.26 15.99
N HIS A 188 3.40 -23.25 15.10
CA HIS A 188 3.24 -24.63 15.47
C HIS A 188 4.43 -25.10 16.31
N ALA A 189 4.13 -25.61 17.51
CA ALA A 189 5.11 -26.21 18.38
C ALA A 189 4.51 -27.42 19.13
N THR A 190 5.30 -28.48 19.22
CA THR A 190 5.04 -29.67 20.06
C THR A 190 6.25 -29.97 20.92
N ASP A 191 6.08 -30.91 21.86
CA ASP A 191 7.17 -31.41 22.71
C ASP A 191 7.91 -30.28 23.47
N LEU A 192 7.16 -29.30 23.97
CA LEU A 192 7.69 -28.17 24.73
C LEU A 192 8.37 -28.69 26.01
N LYS A 193 9.63 -28.32 26.23
CA LYS A 193 10.40 -28.66 27.43
C LYS A 193 11.14 -27.43 27.92
N VAL A 194 10.72 -26.93 29.08
CA VAL A 194 11.36 -25.81 29.78
C VAL A 194 12.48 -26.36 30.67
N GLU A 195 13.67 -25.79 30.57
CA GLU A 195 14.77 -26.10 31.47
C GLU A 195 14.44 -25.63 32.89
N ASN A 196 14.50 -26.54 33.88
CA ASN A 196 14.07 -26.28 35.26
C ASN A 196 12.66 -25.68 35.35
N GLY A 197 11.72 -26.26 34.59
CA GLY A 197 10.35 -25.77 34.45
C GLY A 197 9.56 -25.74 35.77
N ASP A 198 8.79 -24.68 35.93
CA ASP A 198 7.77 -24.48 36.96
C ASP A 198 6.37 -24.79 36.38
N GLU A 199 5.42 -25.18 37.23
CA GLU A 199 4.03 -25.40 36.81
C GLU A 199 3.35 -24.08 36.42
N ASP A 200 3.67 -22.98 37.10
CA ASP A 200 3.23 -21.66 36.71
C ASP A 200 4.07 -21.18 35.53
N MET A 201 3.40 -20.95 34.40
CA MET A 201 4.04 -20.52 33.17
C MET A 201 4.72 -19.16 33.31
N GLU A 202 4.24 -18.25 34.17
CA GLU A 202 4.86 -16.94 34.36
C GLU A 202 6.23 -17.05 35.03
N ASN A 203 6.40 -18.01 35.94
CA ASN A 203 7.69 -18.30 36.60
C ASN A 203 8.74 -18.87 35.63
N ASN A 204 8.35 -19.23 34.41
CA ASN A 204 9.25 -19.73 33.37
C ASN A 204 9.78 -18.64 32.43
N ILE A 205 9.36 -17.38 32.57
CA ILE A 205 9.91 -16.26 31.81
C ILE A 205 11.42 -16.13 32.07
N GLY A 206 12.20 -15.98 31.01
CA GLY A 206 13.67 -15.95 31.03
C GLY A 206 14.35 -17.33 30.99
N LYS A 207 13.60 -18.44 31.16
CA LYS A 207 14.15 -19.80 31.04
C LYS A 207 14.29 -20.24 29.58
N GLN A 208 15.18 -21.19 29.33
CA GLN A 208 15.33 -21.84 28.02
C GLN A 208 14.18 -22.81 27.79
N LEU A 209 13.58 -22.73 26.60
CA LEU A 209 12.53 -23.63 26.11
C LEU A 209 13.03 -24.32 24.85
N SER A 210 12.90 -25.65 24.82
CA SER A 210 13.07 -26.43 23.60
C SER A 210 11.72 -26.93 23.09
N PHE A 211 11.51 -26.89 21.78
CA PHE A 211 10.26 -27.30 21.15
C PHE A 211 10.51 -27.80 19.73
N THR A 212 9.61 -28.64 19.22
CA THR A 212 9.64 -29.15 17.85
C THR A 212 8.66 -28.34 17.02
N THR A 213 9.08 -27.83 15.87
CA THR A 213 8.18 -27.21 14.89
C THR A 213 8.16 -28.04 13.61
N GLU A 214 7.07 -27.95 12.86
CA GLU A 214 6.81 -28.70 11.62
C GLU A 214 6.06 -27.80 10.64
N ASN A 215 6.47 -27.76 9.37
CA ASN A 215 5.74 -27.01 8.33
C ASN A 215 4.66 -27.88 7.66
N GLU A 216 3.94 -27.30 6.69
CA GLU A 216 2.84 -27.99 5.99
C GLU A 216 3.32 -29.20 5.16
N LYS A 217 4.63 -29.30 4.87
CA LYS A 217 5.25 -30.41 4.14
C LYS A 217 5.71 -31.55 5.06
N GLY A 218 5.58 -31.38 6.37
CA GLY A 218 6.03 -32.36 7.36
C GLY A 218 7.52 -32.28 7.69
N GLU A 219 8.21 -31.23 7.24
CA GLU A 219 9.62 -30.99 7.58
C GLU A 219 9.70 -30.51 9.03
N LYS A 220 10.51 -31.19 9.85
CA LYS A 220 10.58 -30.97 11.30
C LYS A 220 11.93 -30.39 11.72
N GLN A 221 11.90 -29.50 12.69
CA GLN A 221 13.10 -28.99 13.33
C GLN A 221 12.90 -28.81 14.84
N ARG A 222 13.90 -29.22 15.62
CA ARG A 222 13.98 -28.92 17.06
C ARG A 222 14.64 -27.55 17.24
N LEU A 223 13.99 -26.67 17.97
CA LEU A 223 14.44 -25.32 18.28
C LEU A 223 14.68 -25.14 19.78
N HIS A 224 15.54 -24.19 20.09
CA HIS A 224 15.82 -23.71 21.44
C HIS A 224 15.68 -22.19 21.44
N ALA A 225 14.86 -21.65 22.35
CA ALA A 225 14.66 -20.21 22.48
C ALA A 225 14.36 -19.83 23.93
N MET A 226 14.67 -18.59 24.29
CA MET A 226 14.33 -18.05 25.60
C MET A 226 12.85 -17.68 25.64
N ILE A 227 12.17 -18.01 26.74
CA ILE A 227 10.81 -17.57 27.00
C ILE A 227 10.85 -16.07 27.31
N THR A 228 10.25 -15.26 26.45
CA THR A 228 10.25 -13.80 26.60
C THR A 228 9.04 -13.29 27.37
N ASN A 229 7.91 -14.00 27.28
CA ASN A 229 6.67 -13.70 27.98
C ASN A 229 5.70 -14.89 27.93
N THR A 230 4.54 -14.76 28.55
CA THR A 230 3.35 -15.56 28.27
C THR A 230 2.29 -14.71 27.58
N SER A 231 1.36 -15.34 26.87
CA SER A 231 0.18 -14.67 26.31
C SER A 231 -1.10 -15.41 26.66
N LEU A 232 -2.10 -14.64 27.11
CA LEU A 232 -3.47 -15.12 27.34
C LEU A 232 -4.28 -15.00 26.04
N ILE A 233 -4.54 -16.13 25.42
CA ILE A 233 -5.34 -16.22 24.20
C ILE A 233 -6.78 -16.51 24.58
N ARG A 234 -7.70 -15.60 24.24
CA ARG A 234 -9.14 -15.77 24.45
C ARG A 234 -9.83 -16.04 23.11
N ASN A 235 -10.61 -17.10 23.04
CA ASN A 235 -11.45 -17.40 21.89
C ASN A 235 -12.85 -17.84 22.35
N ALA A 236 -13.73 -18.12 21.39
CA ALA A 236 -15.08 -18.58 21.67
C ALA A 236 -15.14 -19.92 22.43
N GLN A 237 -14.06 -20.70 22.42
CA GLN A 237 -13.96 -22.01 23.08
C GLN A 237 -13.32 -21.95 24.48
N GLY A 238 -12.77 -20.81 24.90
CA GLY A 238 -12.14 -20.66 26.22
C GLY A 238 -10.93 -19.73 26.22
N SER A 239 -10.13 -19.84 27.27
CA SER A 239 -8.86 -19.13 27.42
C SER A 239 -7.71 -20.11 27.53
N GLU A 240 -6.58 -19.80 26.89
CA GLU A 240 -5.37 -20.62 26.87
C GLU A 240 -4.16 -19.71 27.09
N ILE A 241 -3.25 -20.09 27.99
CA ILE A 241 -1.97 -19.40 28.17
C ILE A 241 -0.90 -20.10 27.31
N ARG A 242 -0.10 -19.31 26.59
CA ARG A 242 0.97 -19.82 25.71
C ARG A 242 2.29 -19.14 26.02
N TYR A 243 3.40 -19.88 25.89
CA TYR A 243 4.73 -19.26 25.90
C TYR A 243 4.94 -18.42 24.65
N MET A 244 5.63 -17.29 24.82
CA MET A 244 6.12 -16.45 23.73
C MET A 244 7.64 -16.50 23.65
N VAL A 245 8.13 -16.73 22.45
CA VAL A 245 9.56 -16.70 22.12
C VAL A 245 9.80 -15.64 21.04
N GLU A 246 11.04 -15.19 20.90
CA GLU A 246 11.45 -14.34 19.80
C GLU A 246 12.19 -15.17 18.75
N LEU A 247 11.76 -15.08 17.49
CA LEU A 247 12.35 -15.77 16.34
C LEU A 247 12.49 -14.81 15.16
N ASN A 248 13.42 -15.07 14.26
CA ASN A 248 13.57 -14.32 13.02
C ASN A 248 12.61 -14.86 11.96
N ILE A 249 11.53 -14.12 11.71
CA ILE A 249 10.45 -14.51 10.80
C ILE A 249 10.26 -13.47 9.71
N GLY A 250 10.09 -13.90 8.47
CA GLY A 250 9.72 -13.03 7.36
C GLY A 250 9.82 -13.71 6.00
N GLU A 251 9.68 -12.95 4.92
CA GLU A 251 9.95 -13.49 3.59
C GLU A 251 11.40 -14.01 3.51
N PRO A 252 11.68 -15.08 2.74
CA PRO A 252 13.03 -15.62 2.62
C PRO A 252 14.08 -14.55 2.30
N GLY A 253 15.08 -14.41 3.16
CA GLY A 253 16.15 -13.41 3.05
C GLY A 253 15.82 -12.03 3.63
N ARG A 254 14.63 -11.84 4.21
CA ARG A 254 14.16 -10.61 4.87
C ARG A 254 13.43 -10.92 6.18
N GLU A 255 14.03 -11.78 6.99
CA GLU A 255 13.52 -12.14 8.31
C GLU A 255 13.92 -11.13 9.38
N TYR A 256 13.01 -10.82 10.30
CA TYR A 256 13.20 -9.87 11.41
C TYR A 256 12.85 -10.53 12.74
N PRO A 257 13.44 -10.11 13.88
CA PRO A 257 13.07 -10.64 15.18
C PRO A 257 11.62 -10.26 15.51
N VAL A 258 10.81 -11.27 15.79
CA VAL A 258 9.40 -11.11 16.14
C VAL A 258 9.04 -12.02 17.29
N LYS A 259 8.14 -11.53 18.14
CA LYS A 259 7.54 -12.37 19.16
C LYS A 259 6.44 -13.24 18.56
N VAL A 260 6.46 -14.51 18.92
CA VAL A 260 5.51 -15.52 18.45
C VAL A 260 5.10 -16.42 19.62
N ASN A 261 3.78 -16.66 19.75
CA ASN A 261 3.30 -17.64 20.71
C ASN A 261 3.39 -19.05 20.13
N LEU A 262 3.67 -20.02 21.01
CA LEU A 262 3.82 -21.42 20.65
C LEU A 262 2.53 -22.18 20.93
N LYS A 263 2.02 -22.90 19.92
CA LYS A 263 0.76 -23.66 20.02
C LYS A 263 0.87 -24.99 19.26
N ASP A 264 0.27 -26.04 19.79
CA ASP A 264 -0.03 -27.21 18.96
C ASP A 264 -1.07 -26.84 17.87
N ARG A 265 -0.62 -26.88 16.62
CA ARG A 265 -1.38 -26.59 15.40
C ARG A 265 -1.39 -27.80 14.47
N SER A 266 -1.16 -29.01 15.00
CA SER A 266 -1.12 -30.25 14.21
C SER A 266 -2.39 -30.46 13.39
N LYS A 267 -3.55 -30.09 13.96
CA LYS A 267 -4.87 -30.18 13.29
C LYS A 267 -5.26 -28.96 12.46
N MET A 268 -4.42 -27.93 12.38
CA MET A 268 -4.68 -26.70 11.63
C MET A 268 -3.98 -26.75 10.27
N THR A 269 -4.61 -26.15 9.25
CA THR A 269 -4.06 -26.08 7.89
C THR A 269 -2.73 -25.33 7.84
N HIS A 270 -2.67 -24.15 8.45
CA HIS A 270 -1.47 -23.31 8.45
C HIS A 270 -0.74 -23.46 9.78
N LYS A 271 0.52 -23.88 9.72
CA LYS A 271 1.39 -24.12 10.88
C LYS A 271 1.99 -22.83 11.42
N LEU A 272 2.09 -21.80 10.59
CA LEU A 272 2.40 -20.43 11.01
C LEU A 272 1.21 -19.50 10.73
N LEU A 273 0.93 -18.61 11.69
CA LEU A 273 0.00 -17.51 11.57
C LEU A 273 0.70 -16.21 11.92
N ILE A 274 0.46 -15.18 11.13
CA ILE A 274 1.01 -13.85 11.32
C ILE A 274 -0.12 -12.89 11.67
N GLY A 275 0.05 -12.18 12.79
CA GLY A 275 -0.91 -11.21 13.30
C GLY A 275 -0.50 -9.75 13.03
N ARG A 276 -1.34 -8.83 13.49
CA ARG A 276 -1.15 -7.38 13.30
C ARG A 276 0.14 -6.84 13.92
N ASN A 277 0.63 -7.45 15.01
CA ASN A 277 1.86 -7.02 15.68
C ASN A 277 3.10 -7.06 14.77
N TRP A 278 3.10 -7.91 13.73
CA TRP A 278 4.14 -7.91 12.70
C TRP A 278 3.75 -7.08 11.47
N LEU A 279 2.50 -7.19 11.02
CA LEU A 279 2.04 -6.53 9.79
C LEU A 279 2.16 -5.00 9.83
N GLN A 280 1.91 -4.39 10.99
CA GLN A 280 1.85 -2.93 11.14
C GLN A 280 3.13 -2.20 10.69
N GLY A 281 4.31 -2.86 10.77
CA GLY A 281 5.60 -2.28 10.41
C GLY A 281 6.08 -2.57 8.98
N HIS A 282 5.67 -3.70 8.39
CA HIS A 282 6.40 -4.27 7.25
C HIS A 282 5.57 -4.44 5.98
N TYR A 283 4.25 -4.61 6.10
CA TYR A 283 3.39 -5.00 4.97
C TYR A 283 2.07 -4.26 4.91
N LEU A 284 1.53 -4.13 3.69
CA LEU A 284 0.10 -3.92 3.43
C LEU A 284 -0.51 -5.26 3.03
N VAL A 285 -1.64 -5.62 3.62
CA VAL A 285 -2.33 -6.87 3.29
C VAL A 285 -3.35 -6.61 2.19
N ASP A 286 -3.14 -7.21 1.02
CA ASP A 286 -4.11 -7.21 -0.07
C ASP A 286 -4.82 -8.56 -0.10
N VAL A 287 -6.08 -8.55 0.34
CA VAL A 287 -6.92 -9.75 0.42
C VAL A 287 -7.44 -10.22 -0.95
N SER A 288 -7.24 -9.43 -2.00
CA SER A 288 -7.60 -9.80 -3.38
C SER A 288 -6.52 -10.66 -4.06
N LEU A 289 -5.29 -10.65 -3.54
CA LEU A 289 -4.21 -11.51 -4.03
C LEU A 289 -4.56 -12.96 -3.74
N LYS A 290 -4.54 -13.78 -4.79
CA LYS A 290 -4.78 -15.22 -4.68
C LYS A 290 -3.51 -15.94 -4.23
N GLU A 291 -3.69 -17.13 -3.65
CA GLU A 291 -2.58 -18.06 -3.45
C GLU A 291 -1.96 -18.39 -4.81
N ASN A 292 -0.74 -17.90 -5.03
CA ASN A 292 0.14 -18.11 -6.18
C ASN A 292 -0.14 -17.21 -7.40
N ASP A 293 0.68 -16.16 -7.53
CA ASP A 293 1.43 -15.87 -8.76
C ASP A 293 2.92 -16.09 -8.46
#